data_AF-A0A8S2LXL6-F1
#
_entry.id   AF-A0A8S2LXL6-F1
#
_cell.length_a   1.000
_cell.length_b   1.000
_cell.length_c   1.000
_cell.angle_alpha   90.00
_cell.angle_beta   90.00
_cell.angle_gamma   90.00
#
_symmetry.space_group_name_H-M   'P 1'
#
loop_
_entity.id
_entity.type
_entity.pdbx_description
1 polymer ?
#
loop_
_entity_poly.entity_id
_entity_poly.type
_entity_poly.pdbx_seq_one_letter_code
_entity_poly.pdbx_strand_id
1 'polypeptide(L)' 'TCDPNLNTTQRTDNSLDIWILEAKGLPPKRKYYCKIFLDDDIYGKTTAKERRDILFWGESFTFKGLPEG' A
#
# COMPACT_ATOMS: atom_id res chain seq x y z
N THR A 1 21.91 -28.81 24.56
CA THR A 1 20.90 -29.55 23.77
C THR A 1 20.10 -28.51 23.04
N CYS A 2 20.06 -28.54 21.71
CA CYS A 2 19.21 -27.61 20.95
C CYS A 2 17.78 -28.15 21.04
N ASP A 3 16.88 -27.45 21.71
CA ASP A 3 15.48 -27.87 21.83
C ASP A 3 14.84 -27.93 20.43
N PRO A 4 14.35 -29.11 19.98
CA PRO A 4 13.74 -29.26 18.66
C PRO A 4 12.39 -28.54 18.53
N ASN A 5 11.86 -27.99 19.62
CA ASN A 5 10.60 -27.25 19.67
C ASN A 5 10.77 -25.73 19.60
N LEU A 6 12.00 -25.20 19.48
CA LEU A 6 12.25 -23.76 19.65
C LEU A 6 12.19 -22.93 18.35
N ASN A 7 11.87 -23.52 17.20
CA ASN A 7 11.98 -22.82 15.91
C ASN A 7 10.85 -23.09 14.90
N THR A 8 9.73 -23.65 15.32
CA THR A 8 8.54 -23.79 14.46
C THR A 8 7.65 -22.54 14.51
N THR A 9 8.24 -21.35 14.43
CA THR A 9 7.48 -20.17 14.04
C THR A 9 7.14 -20.34 12.57
N GLN A 10 5.88 -20.67 12.25
CA GLN A 10 5.42 -20.64 10.87
C GLN A 10 5.68 -19.24 10.34
N ARG A 11 6.61 -19.10 9.38
CA ARG A 11 6.82 -17.82 8.70
C ARG A 11 5.66 -17.64 7.74
N THR A 12 4.75 -16.77 8.11
CA THR A 12 3.59 -16.42 7.29
C THR A 12 4.05 -15.40 6.26
N ASP A 13 4.02 -15.78 4.97
CA ASP A 13 4.38 -14.89 3.87
C ASP A 13 3.17 -14.06 3.44
N ASN A 14 2.87 -13.03 4.24
CA ASN A 14 1.78 -12.11 3.95
C ASN A 14 2.22 -11.11 2.88
N SER A 15 1.44 -11.02 1.81
CA SER A 15 1.64 -10.03 0.75
C SER A 15 0.34 -9.33 0.40
N LEU A 16 0.46 -8.08 -0.06
CA LEU A 16 -0.65 -7.21 -0.44
C LEU A 16 -0.31 -6.48 -1.73
N ASP A 17 -1.09 -6.75 -2.77
CA ASP A 17 -1.02 -6.06 -4.04
C ASP A 17 -2.18 -5.06 -4.16
N ILE A 18 -1.86 -3.79 -4.39
CA ILE A 18 -2.84 -2.69 -4.50
C ILE A 18 -2.63 -1.94 -5.81
N TRP A 19 -3.73 -1.56 -6.46
CA TRP A 19 -3.74 -0.70 -7.62
C TRP A 19 -4.57 0.55 -7.33
N ILE A 20 -3.96 1.73 -7.50
CA ILE A 20 -4.64 3.01 -7.38
C ILE A 20 -4.88 3.55 -8.78
N LEU A 21 -6.12 3.42 -9.24
CA LEU A 21 -6.52 3.80 -10.59
C LEU A 21 -6.86 5.29 -10.68
N GLU A 22 -8.06 5.70 -10.27
CA GLU A 22 -8.53 7.08 -10.39
C GLU A 22 -9.36 7.54 -9.20
N ALA A 23 -9.47 8.87 -9.04
CA ALA A 23 -10.39 9.49 -8.10
C ALA A 23 -11.36 10.43 -8.81
N LYS A 24 -12.64 10.30 -8.45
CA LYS A 24 -13.76 11.10 -8.98
C LYS A 24 -14.30 12.05 -7.90
N GLY A 25 -15.07 13.07 -8.32
CA GLY A 25 -15.73 13.99 -7.38
C GLY A 25 -14.85 14.98 -6.58
N LEU A 26 -13.54 15.08 -6.85
CA LEU A 26 -12.64 16.04 -6.19
C LEU A 26 -12.68 17.44 -6.85
N PRO A 27 -12.26 18.50 -6.15
CA PRO A 27 -12.13 19.84 -6.75
C PRO A 27 -11.06 19.90 -7.86
N PRO A 28 -11.31 20.60 -8.99
CA PRO A 28 -10.32 20.75 -10.07
C PRO A 28 -9.15 21.68 -9.67
N LYS A 29 -8.08 21.71 -10.49
CA LYS A 29 -6.92 22.62 -10.37
C LYS A 29 -6.14 22.50 -9.05
N ARG A 30 -6.21 21.33 -8.42
CA ARG A 30 -5.38 20.95 -7.26
C ARG A 30 -4.58 19.70 -7.60
N LYS A 31 -3.39 19.57 -7.00
CA LYS A 31 -2.61 18.33 -7.04
C LYS A 31 -3.06 17.39 -5.94
N TYR A 32 -3.25 16.13 -6.30
CA TYR A 32 -3.70 15.07 -5.40
C TYR A 32 -2.74 13.88 -5.48
N TYR A 33 -2.59 13.19 -4.35
CA TYR A 33 -1.90 11.92 -4.23
C TYR A 33 -2.58 11.12 -3.13
N CYS A 34 -2.47 9.80 -3.20
CA CYS A 34 -2.91 8.91 -2.13
C CYS A 34 -1.70 8.52 -1.27
N LYS A 35 -1.91 8.42 0.04
CA LYS A 35 -0.99 7.71 0.95
C LYS A 35 -1.60 6.36 1.28
N ILE A 36 -0.78 5.33 1.31
CA ILE A 36 -1.18 3.98 1.71
C ILE A 36 -0.62 3.76 3.11
N PHE A 37 -1.51 3.50 4.04
CA PHE A 37 -1.20 3.14 5.42
C PHE A 37 -1.55 1.67 5.62
N LEU A 38 -0.67 0.93 6.29
CA LEU A 38 -0.99 -0.37 6.88
C LEU A 38 -0.75 -0.20 8.38
N ASP A 39 -1.77 -0.50 9.16
CA ASP A 39 -1.87 -0.08 10.56
C ASP A 39 -1.60 1.43 10.70
N ASP A 40 -0.53 1.81 11.40
CA ASP A 40 -0.15 3.20 11.63
C ASP A 40 1.01 3.69 10.74
N ASP A 41 1.61 2.80 9.93
CA ASP A 41 2.82 3.10 9.15
C ASP A 41 2.50 3.45 7.69
N ILE A 42 3.28 4.37 7.11
CA ILE A 42 3.16 4.75 5.69
C ILE A 42 3.98 3.80 4.84
N TYR A 43 3.30 2.94 4.07
CA TYR A 43 3.93 1.96 3.19
C TYR A 43 4.13 2.47 1.76
N GLY A 44 3.34 3.45 1.33
CA GLY A 44 3.44 3.95 -0.04
C GLY A 44 2.70 5.26 -0.26
N LYS A 45 2.98 5.89 -1.40
CA LYS A 45 2.22 7.04 -1.88
C LYS A 45 2.23 7.06 -3.40
N THR A 46 1.16 7.56 -4.01
CA THR A 46 1.14 7.78 -5.45
C THR A 46 1.89 9.05 -5.83
N THR A 47 2.16 9.22 -7.14
CA THR A 47 2.60 10.51 -7.66
C THR A 47 1.54 11.59 -7.45
N ALA A 48 1.99 12.84 -7.26
CA ALA A 48 1.08 13.97 -7.15
C ALA A 48 0.65 14.44 -8.55
N LYS A 49 -0.64 14.32 -8.85
CA LYS A 49 -1.22 14.69 -10.16
C LYS A 49 -2.26 15.78 -10.01
N GLU A 50 -2.25 16.74 -10.93
CA GLU A 50 -3.27 17.78 -10.98
C GLU A 50 -4.58 17.20 -11.50
N ARG A 51 -5.69 17.47 -10.81
CA ARG A 51 -7.02 17.12 -11.31
C ARG A 51 -7.41 18.09 -12.44
N ARG A 52 -7.34 17.57 -13.66
CA ARG A 52 -7.98 18.12 -14.86
C ARG A 52 -9.37 17.49 -15.01
N ASP A 53 -9.70 16.91 -16.15
CA ASP A 53 -10.97 16.21 -16.37
C ASP A 53 -11.02 14.86 -15.65
N ILE A 54 -9.91 14.11 -15.73
CA ILE A 54 -9.74 12.80 -15.08
C ILE A 54 -8.49 12.87 -14.21
N LEU A 55 -8.60 12.38 -12.97
CA LEU A 55 -7.46 12.20 -12.07
C LEU A 55 -7.14 10.71 -11.99
N PHE A 56 -6.25 10.26 -12.87
CA PHE A 56 -5.82 8.86 -13.00
C PHE A 56 -4.33 8.70 -12.67
N TRP A 57 -4.03 7.88 -11.67
CA TRP A 57 -2.67 7.46 -11.30
C TRP A 57 -2.26 6.24 -12.10
N GLY A 58 -3.04 5.15 -12.04
CA GLY A 58 -2.70 3.86 -12.65
C GLY A 58 -1.45 3.23 -12.04
N GLU A 59 -1.24 3.44 -10.73
CA GLU A 59 -0.03 3.02 -10.03
C GLU A 59 -0.32 1.77 -9.20
N SER A 60 0.62 0.82 -9.18
CA SER A 60 0.53 -0.42 -8.40
C SER A 60 1.61 -0.48 -7.32
N PHE A 61 1.28 -1.16 -6.23
CA PHE A 61 2.13 -1.36 -5.07
C PHE A 61 2.04 -2.81 -4.62
N THR A 62 3.19 -3.41 -4.34
CA THR A 62 3.31 -4.76 -3.79
C THR A 62 4.06 -4.67 -2.47
N PHE A 63 3.38 -5.03 -1.39
CA PHE A 63 3.97 -5.12 -0.06
C PHE A 63 4.13 -6.59 0.30
N LYS A 64 5.32 -6.98 0.77
CA LYS A 64 5.67 -8.36 1.15
C LYS A 64 6.15 -8.39 2.59
N GLY A 65 6.04 -9.55 3.23
CA GLY A 65 6.49 -9.72 4.61
C GLY A 65 5.71 -8.85 5.59
N LEU A 66 4.41 -8.71 5.37
CA LEU A 66 3.55 -7.93 6.26
C LEU A 66 3.44 -8.59 7.64
N PRO A 67 3.36 -7.79 8.72
CA PRO A 67 3.20 -8.32 10.07
C PRO A 67 1.91 -9.13 10.20
N GLU A 68 1.88 -10.08 11.14
CA GLU A 68 0.65 -10.70 11.59
C GLU A 68 -0.05 -9.71 12.54
N GLY A 69 -1.29 -9.34 12.22
CA GLY A 69 -2.08 -8.37 12.99
C GLY A 69 -2.57 -8.86 14.34
#